data_AF-A0AAE9GUZ1-F1
#
_entry.id   AF-A0AAE9GUZ1-F1
#
_cell.length_a   1.000
_cell.length_b   1.000
_cell.length_c   1.000
_cell.angle_alpha   90.00
_cell.angle_beta   90.00
_cell.angle_gamma   90.00
#
_symmetry.space_group_name_H-M   'P 1'
#
loop_
_entity.id
_entity.type
_entity.pdbx_description
1 polymer ?
#
loop_
_entity_poly.entity_id
_entity_poly.type
_entity_poly.pdbx_seq_one_letter_code
_entity_poly.pdbx_strand_id
1 'polypeptide(L)'
;MKKITAIAAAALLGITGAAVAADSAANMQQPKQTREFKRGELPRDLQALNLSATQKTRIQAILQEGRPAQTELSEAQRNQMRAQAQAHRAAEQSLIANKTFDEAAARRLIAEREQARAQSQQRHADLEMQQLKKRHAIFQVLTPAQQKQWQESQNKRAERGDRPGKPRQMPQQERQAPQR
;
A
#
# COMPACT_ATOMS: atom_id res chain seq x y z
N MET A 1 -21.61 12.11 47.45
CA MET A 1 -22.57 12.78 46.54
C MET A 1 -22.19 14.25 46.41
N LYS A 2 -21.95 14.73 45.18
CA LYS A 2 -22.19 16.09 44.68
C LYS A 2 -21.67 16.15 43.24
N LYS A 3 -22.61 16.16 42.29
CA LYS A 3 -22.40 16.20 40.84
C LYS A 3 -22.31 17.67 40.45
N ILE A 4 -21.28 18.07 39.71
CA ILE A 4 -21.21 19.40 39.09
C ILE A 4 -21.48 19.22 37.61
N THR A 5 -22.70 19.54 37.25
CA THR A 5 -23.22 19.68 35.89
C THR A 5 -22.65 20.96 35.30
N ALA A 6 -21.90 20.88 34.20
CA ALA A 6 -21.48 22.06 33.44
C ALA A 6 -22.16 22.04 32.06
N ILE A 7 -22.71 23.20 31.73
CA ILE A 7 -23.68 23.51 30.69
C ILE A 7 -23.02 23.53 29.30
N ALA A 8 -23.79 23.08 28.32
CA ALA A 8 -23.48 23.06 26.90
C ALA A 8 -23.26 24.46 26.30
N ALA A 9 -22.31 24.55 25.37
CA ALA A 9 -22.29 25.58 24.32
C ALA A 9 -21.95 24.89 22.99
N ALA A 10 -22.96 24.27 22.37
CA ALA A 10 -22.87 23.80 21.00
C ALA A 10 -23.00 25.03 20.08
N ALA A 11 -21.88 25.59 19.64
CA ALA A 11 -21.87 26.57 18.57
C ALA A 11 -22.07 25.85 17.23
N LEU A 12 -23.33 25.82 16.77
CA LEU A 12 -23.69 25.43 15.41
C LEU A 12 -23.25 26.53 14.46
N LEU A 13 -22.10 26.35 13.79
CA LEU A 13 -21.75 27.18 12.64
C LEU A 13 -22.45 26.61 11.40
N GLY A 14 -23.38 27.41 10.87
CA GLY A 14 -24.18 27.12 9.70
C GLY A 14 -23.30 26.89 8.47
N ILE A 15 -23.52 25.76 7.81
CA ILE A 15 -22.91 25.44 6.52
C ILE A 15 -23.77 26.12 5.45
N THR A 16 -23.29 27.26 4.93
CA THR A 16 -23.78 27.77 3.65
C THR A 16 -23.39 26.78 2.56
N GLY A 17 -24.39 26.09 1.99
CA GLY A 17 -24.21 25.18 0.87
C GLY A 17 -23.84 25.93 -0.41
N ALA A 18 -22.57 25.87 -0.80
CA ALA A 18 -22.18 26.10 -2.18
C ALA A 18 -22.35 24.76 -2.93
N ALA A 19 -23.34 24.70 -3.83
CA ALA A 19 -23.46 23.60 -4.77
C ALA A 19 -22.27 23.65 -5.74
N VAL A 20 -21.28 22.78 -5.53
CA VAL A 20 -20.26 22.55 -6.56
C VAL A 20 -20.86 21.55 -7.55
N ALA A 21 -21.12 22.02 -8.77
CA ALA A 21 -21.41 21.13 -9.88
C ALA A 21 -20.12 20.33 -10.16
N ALA A 22 -20.08 19.10 -9.68
CA ALA A 22 -19.01 18.17 -10.03
C ALA A 22 -19.29 17.59 -11.41
N ASP A 23 -18.77 18.26 -12.45
CA ASP A 23 -18.58 17.64 -13.75
C ASP A 23 -17.66 16.43 -13.58
N SER A 24 -18.23 15.24 -13.74
CA SER A 24 -17.59 13.96 -13.49
C SER A 24 -17.68 13.10 -14.73
N ALA A 25 -16.60 13.03 -15.51
CA ALA A 25 -16.12 11.91 -16.33
C ALA A 25 -15.19 12.51 -17.41
N ALA A 26 -14.01 12.01 -17.74
CA ALA A 26 -13.53 10.64 -17.69
C ALA A 26 -12.00 10.65 -17.64
N ASN A 27 -11.44 10.13 -16.55
CA ASN A 27 -10.17 9.42 -16.64
C ASN A 27 -10.23 8.28 -15.64
N MET A 28 -11.07 7.29 -15.96
CA MET A 28 -10.99 6.00 -15.31
C MET A 28 -9.65 5.37 -15.73
N GLN A 29 -8.61 5.59 -14.94
CA GLN A 29 -7.47 4.68 -14.96
C GLN A 29 -8.02 3.27 -14.79
N GLN A 30 -7.86 2.46 -15.84
CA GLN A 30 -8.21 1.06 -15.83
C GLN A 30 -7.68 0.41 -14.54
N PRO A 31 -8.49 -0.41 -13.85
CA PRO A 31 -8.00 -1.16 -12.71
C PRO A 31 -6.80 -1.97 -13.19
N LYS A 32 -5.60 -1.66 -12.66
CA LYS A 32 -4.44 -2.52 -12.83
C LYS A 32 -4.91 -3.90 -12.39
N GLN A 33 -4.92 -4.85 -13.31
CA GLN A 33 -5.21 -6.24 -12.99
C GLN A 33 -4.22 -6.65 -11.89
N THR A 34 -4.68 -6.60 -10.64
CA THR A 34 -4.10 -7.40 -9.58
C THR A 34 -4.22 -8.81 -10.11
N ARG A 35 -3.08 -9.39 -10.53
CA ARG A 35 -3.01 -10.82 -10.77
C ARG A 35 -3.41 -11.46 -9.45
N GLU A 36 -4.69 -11.77 -9.30
CA GLU A 36 -5.14 -12.73 -8.33
C GLU A 36 -4.36 -13.99 -8.65
N PHE A 37 -3.36 -14.30 -7.82
CA PHE A 37 -2.78 -15.62 -7.82
C PHE A 37 -3.95 -16.58 -7.63
N LYS A 38 -4.20 -17.46 -8.62
CA LYS A 38 -5.22 -18.50 -8.50
C LYS A 38 -5.01 -19.17 -7.14
N ARG A 39 -6.08 -19.26 -6.33
CA ARG A 39 -5.99 -19.82 -4.97
C ARG A 39 -5.27 -21.18 -5.05
N GLY A 40 -4.10 -21.28 -4.40
CA GLY A 40 -3.29 -22.50 -4.37
C GLY A 40 -2.01 -22.48 -5.19
N GLU A 41 -1.79 -21.51 -6.08
CA GLU A 41 -0.52 -21.44 -6.82
C GLU A 41 0.62 -20.81 -5.99
N LEU A 42 1.79 -21.47 -6.00
CA LEU A 42 3.01 -20.94 -5.40
C LEU A 42 3.51 -19.70 -6.17
N PRO A 43 4.16 -18.73 -5.50
CA PRO A 43 4.90 -17.66 -6.17
C PRO A 43 5.87 -18.19 -7.25
N ARG A 44 5.99 -17.45 -8.37
CA ARG A 44 6.80 -17.88 -9.54
C ARG A 44 8.25 -18.22 -9.20
N ASP A 45 8.85 -17.54 -8.23
CA ASP A 45 10.22 -17.81 -7.77
C ASP A 45 10.34 -19.18 -7.09
N LEU A 46 9.32 -19.60 -6.33
CA LEU A 46 9.29 -20.91 -5.69
C LEU A 46 8.94 -22.03 -6.68
N GLN A 47 8.11 -21.75 -7.68
CA GLN A 47 7.80 -22.70 -8.75
C GLN A 47 9.07 -23.14 -9.52
N ALA A 48 10.06 -22.27 -9.63
CA ALA A 48 11.32 -22.55 -10.33
C ALA A 48 12.29 -23.47 -9.56
N LEU A 49 12.01 -23.82 -8.29
CA LEU A 49 12.93 -24.55 -7.41
C LEU A 49 12.81 -26.08 -7.48
N ASN A 50 12.13 -26.64 -8.48
CA ASN A 50 11.91 -28.10 -8.61
C ASN A 50 11.49 -28.76 -7.28
N LEU A 51 10.49 -28.16 -6.62
CA LEU A 51 10.04 -28.58 -5.29
C LEU A 51 9.38 -29.95 -5.32
N SER A 52 9.68 -30.80 -4.32
CA SER A 52 8.94 -32.05 -4.10
C SER A 52 7.49 -31.78 -3.69
N ALA A 53 6.61 -32.78 -3.83
CA ALA A 53 5.21 -32.65 -3.41
C ALA A 53 5.08 -32.25 -1.93
N THR A 54 5.86 -32.88 -1.04
CA THR A 54 5.88 -32.56 0.39
C THR A 54 6.34 -31.12 0.66
N GLN A 55 7.36 -30.65 -0.04
CA GLN A 55 7.81 -29.25 0.09
C GLN A 55 6.74 -28.27 -0.39
N LYS A 56 6.09 -28.55 -1.52
CA LYS A 56 4.99 -27.72 -2.04
C LYS A 56 3.86 -27.58 -1.01
N THR A 57 3.43 -28.69 -0.41
CA THR A 57 2.37 -28.69 0.62
C THR A 57 2.78 -27.87 1.84
N ARG A 58 4.00 -28.05 2.36
CA ARG A 58 4.50 -27.29 3.52
C ARG A 58 4.59 -25.79 3.22
N ILE A 59 5.14 -25.43 2.07
CA ILE A 59 5.24 -24.02 1.64
C ILE A 59 3.85 -23.41 1.47
N GLN A 60 2.90 -24.15 0.90
CA GLN A 60 1.53 -23.68 0.73
C GLN A 60 0.84 -23.47 2.09
N ALA A 61 1.13 -24.29 3.10
CA ALA A 61 0.66 -24.07 4.45
C ALA A 61 1.24 -22.77 5.06
N ILE A 62 2.55 -22.56 4.94
CA ILE A 62 3.23 -21.33 5.41
C ILE A 62 2.67 -20.07 4.72
N LEU A 63 2.36 -20.15 3.42
CA LEU A 63 1.78 -19.03 2.68
C LEU A 63 0.34 -18.71 3.07
N GLN A 64 -0.40 -19.72 3.55
CA GLN A 64 -1.76 -19.56 4.05
C GLN A 64 -1.79 -19.11 5.52
N GLU A 65 -0.77 -19.49 6.30
CA GLU A 65 -0.61 -19.07 7.68
C GLU A 65 -0.46 -17.54 7.76
N GLY A 66 -1.37 -16.90 8.50
CA GLY A 66 -1.41 -15.44 8.58
C GLY A 66 -1.60 -14.78 7.21
N ARG A 67 -2.31 -15.40 6.25
CA ARG A 67 -3.00 -14.61 5.23
C ARG A 67 -3.98 -13.73 6.00
N PRO A 68 -3.80 -12.40 6.04
CA PRO A 68 -4.90 -11.56 6.50
C PRO A 68 -6.11 -11.95 5.65
N ALA A 69 -7.27 -12.13 6.29
CA ALA A 69 -8.53 -12.27 5.58
C ALA A 69 -8.67 -11.03 4.69
N GLN A 70 -8.29 -11.18 3.41
CA GLN A 70 -8.20 -10.14 2.41
C GLN A 70 -7.48 -8.84 2.87
N THR A 71 -6.32 -8.60 2.29
CA THR A 71 -5.60 -7.31 2.25
C THR A 71 -6.38 -6.21 1.49
N GLU A 72 -7.70 -6.21 1.57
CA GLU A 72 -8.59 -5.23 0.98
C GLU A 72 -9.08 -4.35 2.13
N LEU A 73 -8.57 -3.12 2.20
CA LEU A 73 -9.22 -2.07 2.98
C LEU A 73 -10.73 -2.13 2.67
N SER A 74 -11.57 -2.12 3.70
CA SER A 74 -13.03 -2.10 3.47
C SER A 74 -13.38 -0.90 2.58
N GLU A 75 -14.48 -0.99 1.82
CA GLU A 75 -14.89 0.12 0.97
C GLU A 75 -15.04 1.43 1.75
N ALA A 76 -15.60 1.35 2.97
CA ALA A 76 -15.66 2.46 3.90
C ALA A 76 -14.27 3.05 4.22
N GLN A 77 -13.29 2.20 4.48
CA GLN A 77 -11.92 2.61 4.78
C GLN A 77 -11.22 3.24 3.56
N ARG A 78 -11.46 2.70 2.36
CA ARG A 78 -10.98 3.31 1.10
C ARG A 78 -11.60 4.68 0.84
N ASN A 79 -12.90 4.80 1.07
CA ASN A 79 -13.62 6.07 0.89
C ASN A 79 -13.14 7.11 1.90
N GLN A 80 -12.92 6.72 3.16
CA GLN A 80 -12.32 7.59 4.18
C GLN A 80 -10.93 8.09 3.76
N MET A 81 -10.06 7.20 3.27
CA MET A 81 -8.72 7.60 2.79
C MET A 81 -8.79 8.56 1.60
N ARG A 82 -9.71 8.35 0.66
CA ARG A 82 -9.92 9.25 -0.49
C ARG A 82 -10.41 10.62 -0.04
N ALA A 83 -11.39 10.66 0.86
CA ALA A 83 -11.92 11.91 1.41
C ALA A 83 -10.83 12.69 2.15
N GLN A 84 -10.04 12.02 2.99
CA GLN A 84 -8.90 12.63 3.67
C GLN A 84 -7.87 13.20 2.68
N ALA A 85 -7.51 12.44 1.64
CA ALA A 85 -6.58 12.91 0.61
C ALA A 85 -7.11 14.13 -0.16
N GLN A 86 -8.41 14.18 -0.46
CA GLN A 86 -9.06 15.32 -1.10
C GLN A 86 -9.05 16.56 -0.18
N ALA A 87 -9.41 16.39 1.09
CA ALA A 87 -9.37 17.46 2.08
C ALA A 87 -7.96 18.05 2.24
N HIS A 88 -6.93 17.20 2.30
CA HIS A 88 -5.54 17.65 2.40
C HIS A 88 -5.08 18.45 1.16
N ARG A 89 -5.56 18.09 -0.05
CA ARG A 89 -5.27 18.84 -1.28
C ARG A 89 -5.99 20.18 -1.30
N ALA A 90 -7.27 20.21 -0.90
CA ALA A 90 -8.04 21.44 -0.85
C ALA A 90 -7.46 22.44 0.16
N ALA A 91 -7.05 21.96 1.34
CA ALA A 91 -6.37 22.78 2.35
C ALA A 91 -5.05 23.37 1.81
N GLU A 92 -4.24 22.56 1.12
CA GLU A 92 -3.00 23.02 0.50
C GLU A 92 -3.25 24.06 -0.61
N GLN A 93 -4.26 23.84 -1.46
CA GLN A 93 -4.64 24.81 -2.49
C GLN A 93 -5.11 26.14 -1.88
N SER A 94 -5.87 26.09 -0.79
CA SER A 94 -6.32 27.30 -0.09
C SER A 94 -5.14 28.08 0.50
N LEU A 95 -4.16 27.39 1.11
CA LEU A 95 -2.94 28.03 1.62
C LEU A 95 -2.15 28.74 0.51
N ILE A 96 -2.07 28.13 -0.68
CA ILE A 96 -1.35 28.70 -1.84
C ILE A 96 -2.12 29.87 -2.47
N ALA A 97 -3.45 29.78 -2.54
CA ALA A 97 -4.29 30.78 -3.17
C ALA A 97 -4.51 32.04 -2.32
N ASN A 98 -4.28 31.95 -1.00
CA ASN A 98 -4.45 33.09 -0.10
C ASN A 98 -3.45 34.22 -0.39
N LYS A 99 -3.91 35.48 -0.32
CA LYS A 99 -3.07 36.68 -0.48
C LYS A 99 -1.93 36.77 0.53
N THR A 100 -2.12 36.19 1.71
CA THR A 100 -1.11 36.10 2.77
C THR A 100 -0.97 34.66 3.20
N PHE A 101 0.26 34.24 3.49
CA PHE A 101 0.52 32.87 3.91
C PHE A 101 0.09 32.65 5.36
N ASP A 102 -0.84 31.73 5.58
CA ASP A 102 -1.25 31.31 6.92
C ASP A 102 -0.31 30.21 7.43
N GLU A 103 0.75 30.63 8.12
CA GLU A 103 1.74 29.73 8.68
C GLU A 103 1.14 28.77 9.72
N ALA A 104 0.16 29.23 10.51
CA ALA A 104 -0.46 28.41 11.54
C ALA A 104 -1.27 27.27 10.92
N ALA A 105 -2.04 27.55 9.85
CA ALA A 105 -2.75 26.52 9.09
C ALA A 105 -1.80 25.57 8.36
N ALA A 106 -0.70 26.06 7.80
CA ALA A 106 0.32 25.22 7.17
C ALA A 106 0.97 24.23 8.17
N ARG A 107 1.34 24.71 9.37
CA ARG A 107 1.92 23.85 10.43
C ARG A 107 0.95 22.75 10.87
N ARG A 108 -0.36 23.05 10.97
CA ARG A 108 -1.38 22.04 11.28
C ARG A 108 -1.48 20.97 10.19
N LEU A 109 -1.55 21.39 8.92
CA LEU A 109 -1.61 20.46 7.79
C LEU A 109 -0.37 19.54 7.72
N ILE A 110 0.82 20.07 8.03
CA ILE A 110 2.06 19.28 8.11
C ILE A 110 1.97 18.25 9.24
N ALA A 111 1.56 18.65 10.45
CA ALA A 111 1.43 17.74 11.59
C ALA A 111 0.46 16.59 11.32
N GLU A 112 -0.68 16.87 10.68
CA GLU A 112 -1.66 15.83 10.27
C GLU A 112 -1.05 14.84 9.27
N ARG A 113 -0.29 15.34 8.27
CA ARG A 113 0.42 14.50 7.30
C ARG A 113 1.47 13.62 7.99
N GLU A 114 2.20 14.16 8.96
CA GLU A 114 3.21 13.40 9.71
C GLU A 114 2.59 12.30 10.55
N GLN A 115 1.48 12.57 11.24
CA GLN A 115 0.76 11.56 12.00
C GLN A 115 0.25 10.44 11.10
N ALA A 116 -0.32 10.76 9.94
CA ALA A 116 -0.77 9.77 8.96
C ALA A 116 0.41 8.92 8.42
N ARG A 117 1.57 9.55 8.15
CA ARG A 117 2.79 8.84 7.74
C ARG A 117 3.28 7.89 8.81
N ALA A 118 3.29 8.32 10.08
CA ALA A 118 3.73 7.48 11.20
C ALA A 118 2.86 6.22 11.34
N GLN A 119 1.53 6.35 11.25
CA GLN A 119 0.62 5.21 11.28
C GLN A 119 0.83 4.26 10.09
N SER A 120 1.02 4.82 8.89
CA SER A 120 1.33 4.01 7.71
C SER A 120 2.66 3.28 7.86
N GLN A 121 3.69 3.94 8.40
CA GLN A 121 5.02 3.37 8.59
C GLN A 121 4.99 2.16 9.54
N GLN A 122 4.23 2.24 10.63
CA GLN A 122 4.06 1.12 11.56
C GLN A 122 3.42 -0.09 10.88
N ARG A 123 2.31 0.13 10.15
CA ARG A 123 1.65 -0.95 9.38
C ARG A 123 2.59 -1.57 8.35
N HIS A 124 3.40 -0.76 7.68
CA HIS A 124 4.42 -1.25 6.75
C HIS A 124 5.47 -2.12 7.46
N ALA A 125 5.99 -1.68 8.60
CA ALA A 125 6.96 -2.43 9.37
C ALA A 125 6.40 -3.79 9.83
N ASP A 126 5.15 -3.84 10.29
CA ASP A 126 4.49 -5.08 10.69
C ASP A 126 4.35 -6.06 9.52
N LEU A 127 3.93 -5.56 8.36
CA LEU A 127 3.82 -6.36 7.14
C LEU A 127 5.19 -6.86 6.67
N GLU A 128 6.22 -6.01 6.72
CA GLU A 128 7.59 -6.40 6.40
C GLU A 128 8.10 -7.51 7.32
N MET A 129 7.85 -7.40 8.63
CA MET A 129 8.21 -8.41 9.61
C MET A 129 7.49 -9.74 9.34
N GLN A 130 6.18 -9.71 9.06
CA GLN A 130 5.42 -10.91 8.70
C GLN A 130 5.95 -11.56 7.43
N GLN A 131 6.26 -10.77 6.40
CA GLN A 131 6.83 -11.29 5.16
C GLN A 131 8.23 -11.87 5.38
N LEU A 132 9.05 -11.26 6.24
CA LEU A 132 10.36 -11.80 6.59
C LEU A 132 10.25 -13.15 7.30
N LYS A 133 9.34 -13.27 8.27
CA LYS A 133 9.06 -14.55 8.96
C LYS A 133 8.63 -15.64 7.97
N LYS A 134 7.71 -15.33 7.05
CA LYS A 134 7.27 -16.29 6.01
C LYS A 134 8.42 -16.71 5.10
N ARG A 135 9.20 -15.74 4.60
CA ARG A 135 10.37 -16.04 3.75
C ARG A 135 11.38 -16.92 4.48
N HIS A 136 11.65 -16.64 5.76
CA HIS A 136 12.50 -17.48 6.57
C HIS A 136 11.95 -18.91 6.69
N ALA A 137 10.68 -19.08 7.06
CA ALA A 137 10.06 -20.40 7.18
C ALA A 137 10.11 -21.20 5.87
N ILE A 138 9.86 -20.55 4.73
CA ILE A 138 10.00 -21.17 3.40
C ILE A 138 11.45 -21.61 3.15
N PHE A 139 12.44 -20.77 3.50
CA PHE A 139 13.86 -21.09 3.35
C PHE A 139 14.24 -22.41 4.02
N GLN A 140 13.70 -22.66 5.23
CA GLN A 140 13.97 -23.85 6.02
C GLN A 140 13.35 -25.13 5.46
N VAL A 141 12.40 -25.03 4.52
CA VAL A 141 11.80 -26.19 3.83
C VAL A 141 12.64 -26.63 2.62
N LEU A 142 13.50 -25.75 2.10
CA LEU A 142 14.31 -25.99 0.91
C LEU A 142 15.56 -26.82 1.21
N THR A 143 16.02 -27.58 0.22
CA THR A 143 17.35 -28.23 0.28
C THR A 143 18.47 -27.19 0.11
N PRO A 144 19.72 -27.49 0.49
CA PRO A 144 20.83 -26.54 0.33
C PRO A 144 21.01 -26.04 -1.12
N ALA A 145 20.83 -26.91 -2.12
CA ALA A 145 20.90 -26.52 -3.52
C ALA A 145 19.77 -25.55 -3.92
N GLN A 146 18.54 -25.82 -3.46
CA GLN A 146 17.39 -24.96 -3.70
C GLN A 146 17.51 -23.62 -2.99
N GLN A 147 18.06 -23.59 -1.77
CA GLN A 147 18.35 -22.37 -1.02
C GLN A 147 19.30 -21.45 -1.80
N LYS A 148 20.40 -22.00 -2.34
CA LYS A 148 21.34 -21.25 -3.17
C LYS A 148 20.66 -20.67 -4.42
N GLN A 149 19.92 -21.50 -5.16
CA GLN A 149 19.18 -21.06 -6.34
C GLN A 149 18.18 -19.96 -6.00
N TRP A 150 17.49 -20.07 -4.87
CA TRP A 150 16.52 -19.05 -4.44
C TRP A 150 17.21 -17.73 -4.12
N GLN A 151 18.32 -17.74 -3.36
CA GLN A 151 19.09 -16.53 -3.06
C GLN A 151 19.62 -15.84 -4.33
N GLU A 152 20.19 -16.59 -5.27
CA GLU A 152 20.65 -16.05 -6.56
C GLU A 152 19.50 -15.42 -7.35
N SER A 153 18.31 -16.04 -7.33
CA SER A 153 17.13 -15.48 -7.99
C SER A 153 16.67 -14.16 -7.37
N GLN A 154 16.83 -13.99 -6.05
CA GLN A 154 16.50 -12.74 -5.36
C GLN A 154 17.52 -11.65 -5.70
N ASN A 155 18.81 -11.96 -5.72
CA ASN A 155 19.87 -11.02 -6.08
C ASN A 155 19.68 -10.50 -7.51
N LYS A 156 19.42 -11.40 -8.48
CA LYS A 156 19.14 -11.03 -9.88
C LYS A 156 17.88 -10.16 -10.04
N ARG A 157 16.90 -10.27 -9.13
CA ARG A 157 15.72 -9.39 -9.13
C ARG A 157 16.06 -8.01 -8.58
N ALA A 158 16.89 -7.96 -7.53
CA ALA A 158 17.37 -6.72 -6.95
C ALA A 158 18.18 -5.91 -7.97
N GLU A 159 19.07 -6.57 -8.71
CA GLU A 159 19.89 -5.97 -9.78
C GLU A 159 19.03 -5.41 -10.94
N ARG A 160 17.97 -6.11 -11.32
CA ARG A 160 17.03 -5.66 -12.37
C ARG A 160 16.06 -4.57 -11.91
N GLY A 161 16.08 -4.17 -10.65
CA GLY A 161 15.14 -3.19 -10.09
C GLY A 161 13.69 -3.71 -10.02
N ASP A 162 13.48 -5.02 -10.13
CA ASP A 162 12.17 -5.70 -10.03
C ASP A 162 11.71 -5.79 -8.55
N ARG A 163 11.77 -4.67 -7.83
CA ARG A 163 11.26 -4.57 -6.45
C ARG A 163 9.73 -4.54 -6.47
N PRO A 164 9.04 -5.30 -5.58
CA PRO A 164 7.59 -5.24 -5.47
C PRO A 164 7.14 -3.78 -5.26
N GLY A 165 6.26 -3.27 -6.13
CA GLY A 165 5.67 -1.93 -5.98
C GLY A 165 6.39 -0.78 -6.73
N LYS A 166 7.54 -0.99 -7.36
CA LYS A 166 8.13 -0.01 -8.30
C LYS A 166 7.95 -0.48 -9.75
N PRO A 167 7.57 0.40 -10.70
CA PRO A 167 7.57 0.04 -12.12
C PRO A 167 8.98 -0.40 -12.52
N ARG A 168 9.08 -1.49 -13.28
CA ARG A 168 10.32 -1.94 -13.91
C ARG A 168 10.92 -0.77 -14.70
N GLN A 169 12.10 -0.30 -14.30
CA GLN A 169 12.88 0.60 -15.14
C GLN A 169 13.51 -0.26 -16.24
N MET A 170 12.89 -0.26 -17.42
CA MET A 170 13.45 -0.94 -18.59
C MET A 170 14.74 -0.20 -19.00
N PRO A 171 15.88 -0.88 -19.15
CA PRO A 171 17.09 -0.28 -19.71
C PRO A 171 16.76 0.33 -21.08
N GLN A 172 17.30 1.52 -21.38
CA GLN A 172 16.98 2.26 -22.62
C GLN A 172 17.26 1.45 -23.91
N GLN A 173 18.10 0.42 -23.84
CA GLN A 173 18.45 -0.44 -24.99
C GLN A 173 17.29 -1.33 -25.48
N GLU A 174 16.29 -1.67 -24.65
CA GLU A 174 15.14 -2.49 -25.08
C GLU A 174 14.00 -1.68 -25.72
N ARG A 175 14.08 -0.34 -25.75
CA ARG A 175 13.07 0.51 -26.42
C ARG A 175 13.27 0.63 -27.93
N GLN A 176 14.38 0.12 -28.45
CA GLN A 176 14.70 0.17 -29.87
C GLN A 176 14.58 -1.24 -30.49
N ALA A 177 13.36 -1.75 -30.56
CA ALA A 177 13.06 -2.83 -31.50
C ALA A 177 12.38 -2.19 -32.73
N PRO A 178 12.83 -2.46 -33.96
CA PRO A 178 12.27 -1.86 -35.15
C PRO A 178 10.84 -2.40 -35.34
N GLN A 179 9.89 -1.49 -35.53
CA GLN A 179 8.58 -1.85 -36.05
C GLN A 179 8.82 -2.42 -37.46
N ARG A 180 8.51 -3.71 -37.63
CA ARG A 180 8.37 -4.33 -38.95
C ARG A 180 6.91 -4.28 -39.36
#